data_AF-A0A4Q7TK02-F1
#
_entry.id   AF-A0A4Q7TK02-F1
#
_cell.length_a   1.000
_cell.length_b   1.000
_cell.length_c   1.000
_cell.angle_alpha   90.00
_cell.angle_beta   90.00
_cell.angle_gamma   90.00
#
_symmetry.space_group_name_H-M   'P 1'
#
loop_
_entity.id
_entity.type
_entity.pdbx_description
1 polymer ?
#
loop_
_entity_poly.entity_id
_entity_poly.type
_entity_poly.pdbx_seq_one_letter_code
_entity_poly.pdbx_strand_id
1 'polypeptide(L)'
;MQLGARWRVGETPHRGVPPELHAAIAEAEAAHPGAASWTLTWLEGRPRCALDDVLIVGLDAAGGVTVRRAGSASAAAPDASGTDRVGLADDDDDDDDDDWLS
;
A
#
# COMPACT_ATOMS: atom_id res chain seq x y z
N MET A 1 -3.84 24.13 -9.47
CA MET A 1 -3.84 22.70 -9.86
C MET A 1 -2.38 22.30 -10.13
N GLN A 2 -1.87 21.25 -9.50
CA GLN A 2 -0.53 20.73 -9.80
C GLN A 2 -0.66 19.54 -10.74
N LEU A 3 0.11 19.57 -11.84
CA LEU A 3 0.12 18.50 -12.82
C LEU A 3 1.02 17.36 -12.31
N GLY A 4 0.52 16.13 -12.42
CA GLY A 4 1.33 14.94 -12.21
C GLY A 4 2.40 14.78 -13.29
N ALA A 5 3.35 13.87 -13.07
CA ALA A 5 4.40 13.57 -14.04
C ALA A 5 4.77 12.09 -13.99
N ARG A 6 5.38 11.59 -15.06
CA ARG A 6 5.95 10.24 -15.11
C ARG A 6 7.36 10.31 -15.69
N TRP A 7 8.30 9.56 -15.12
CA TRP A 7 9.69 9.44 -15.61
C TRP A 7 10.18 8.00 -15.43
N ARG A 8 11.29 7.62 -16.09
CA ARG A 8 11.84 6.26 -15.95
C ARG A 8 12.75 6.16 -14.73
N VAL A 9 12.88 4.94 -14.22
CA VAL A 9 13.87 4.61 -13.19
C VAL A 9 15.28 4.91 -13.71
N GLY A 10 16.12 5.51 -12.87
CA GLY A 10 17.49 5.91 -13.21
C GLY A 10 17.60 7.21 -14.02
N GLU A 11 16.49 7.84 -14.41
CA GLU A 11 16.49 9.19 -14.94
C GLU A 11 16.40 10.23 -13.82
N THR A 12 16.79 11.47 -14.12
CA THR A 12 16.64 12.59 -13.19
C THR A 12 15.17 12.74 -12.77
N PRO A 13 14.85 12.80 -11.46
CA PRO A 13 13.49 13.04 -10.99
C PRO A 13 12.86 14.28 -11.61
N HIS A 14 11.56 14.22 -11.92
CA HIS A 14 10.86 15.36 -12.51
C HIS A 14 10.95 16.60 -11.60
N ARG A 15 11.04 17.80 -12.18
CA ARG A 15 11.19 19.10 -11.45
C ARG A 15 10.14 19.37 -10.35
N GLY A 16 9.03 18.65 -10.37
CA GLY A 16 7.97 18.74 -9.35
C GLY A 16 8.21 17.87 -8.12
N VAL A 17 9.24 17.01 -8.14
CA VAL A 17 9.64 16.16 -7.02
C VAL A 17 10.54 16.98 -6.08
N PRO A 18 10.16 17.17 -4.81
CA PRO A 18 10.99 17.89 -3.84
C PRO A 18 12.33 17.18 -3.60
N PRO A 19 13.42 17.94 -3.37
CA PRO A 19 14.76 17.39 -3.18
C PRO A 19 14.85 16.43 -1.98
N GLU A 20 14.01 16.61 -0.96
CA GLU A 20 13.92 15.74 0.22
C GLU A 20 13.57 14.30 -0.16
N LEU A 21 12.86 14.09 -1.27
CA LEU A 21 12.47 12.76 -1.75
C LEU A 21 13.55 12.08 -2.61
N HIS A 22 14.58 12.81 -3.06
CA HIS A 22 15.54 12.27 -4.05
C HIS A 22 16.36 11.11 -3.49
N ALA A 23 16.78 11.20 -2.22
CA ALA A 23 17.51 10.11 -1.55
C ALA A 23 16.64 8.85 -1.46
N ALA A 24 15.40 8.98 -0.97
CA ALA A 24 14.48 7.85 -0.84
C ALA A 24 14.08 7.24 -2.20
N ILE A 25 14.01 8.06 -3.26
CA ILE A 25 13.81 7.58 -4.64
C ILE A 25 15.01 6.73 -5.07
N ALA A 26 16.24 7.21 -4.91
CA ALA A 26 17.44 6.45 -5.29
C ALA A 26 17.56 5.13 -4.52
N GLU A 27 17.26 5.13 -3.22
CA GLU A 27 17.22 3.90 -2.40
C GLU A 27 16.14 2.92 -2.88
N ALA A 28 14.95 3.42 -3.22
CA ALA A 28 13.87 2.60 -3.75
C ALA A 28 14.21 1.97 -5.10
N GLU A 29 14.88 2.69 -6.00
CA GLU A 29 15.37 2.16 -7.28
C GLU A 29 16.40 1.06 -7.07
N ALA A 30 17.37 1.26 -6.16
CA ALA A 30 18.37 0.25 -5.83
C ALA A 30 17.74 -1.01 -5.20
N ALA A 31 16.70 -0.85 -4.39
CA ALA A 31 15.98 -1.96 -3.77
C ALA A 31 15.05 -2.71 -4.74
N HIS A 32 14.62 -2.10 -5.85
CA HIS A 32 13.66 -2.68 -6.80
C HIS A 32 14.16 -2.57 -8.25
N PRO A 33 15.21 -3.33 -8.61
CA PRO A 33 15.81 -3.26 -9.95
C PRO A 33 14.89 -3.70 -11.10
N GLY A 34 13.73 -4.31 -10.79
CA GLY A 34 12.73 -4.71 -11.78
C GLY A 34 11.69 -3.62 -12.11
N ALA A 35 11.67 -2.51 -11.38
CA ALA A 35 10.70 -1.44 -11.61
C ALA A 35 11.10 -0.57 -12.81
N ALA A 36 10.14 -0.17 -13.63
CA ALA A 36 10.43 0.56 -14.87
C ALA A 36 10.26 2.08 -14.76
N SER A 37 9.31 2.55 -13.96
CA SER A 37 8.93 3.95 -13.97
C SER A 37 8.35 4.48 -12.67
N TRP A 38 8.49 5.79 -12.50
CA TRP A 38 7.92 6.57 -11.41
C TRP A 38 6.74 7.40 -11.90
N THR A 39 5.72 7.53 -11.06
CA THR A 39 4.57 8.40 -11.26
C THR A 39 4.42 9.37 -10.09
N LEU A 40 4.57 10.66 -10.33
CA LEU A 40 4.28 11.74 -9.39
C LEU A 40 2.80 12.11 -9.46
N THR A 41 2.15 12.06 -8.31
CA THR A 41 0.80 12.55 -8.06
C THR A 41 0.82 13.53 -6.89
N TRP A 42 -0.24 14.33 -6.78
CA TRP A 42 -0.42 15.29 -5.69
C TRP A 42 -1.72 14.96 -4.97
N LEU A 43 -1.63 14.61 -3.70
CA LEU A 43 -2.80 14.35 -2.85
C LEU A 43 -2.84 15.39 -1.73
N GLU A 44 -3.91 16.17 -1.69
CA GLU A 44 -4.09 17.25 -0.70
C GLU A 44 -2.89 18.23 -0.65
N GLY A 45 -2.32 18.53 -1.83
CA GLY A 45 -1.13 19.39 -1.97
C GLY A 45 0.20 18.71 -1.63
N ARG A 46 0.21 17.42 -1.28
CA ARG A 46 1.42 16.67 -0.93
C ARG A 46 1.89 15.78 -2.10
N PRO A 47 3.20 15.79 -2.42
CA PRO A 47 3.74 14.97 -3.49
C PRO A 47 3.79 13.49 -3.07
N ARG A 48 3.38 12.62 -3.99
CA ARG A 48 3.50 11.16 -3.88
C ARG A 48 4.07 10.60 -5.17
N CYS A 49 5.25 10.00 -5.08
CA CYS A 49 5.94 9.31 -6.15
C CYS A 49 5.70 7.81 -5.99
N ALA A 50 4.91 7.22 -6.88
CA ALA A 50 4.70 5.78 -6.94
C ALA A 50 5.72 5.14 -7.88
N LEU A 51 6.38 4.06 -7.45
CA LEU A 51 7.29 3.25 -8.25
C LEU A 51 6.52 2.02 -8.74
N ASP A 52 6.08 2.03 -10.01
CA ASP A 52 5.54 0.86 -10.72
C ASP A 52 4.58 -0.05 -9.91
N ASP A 53 3.69 0.56 -9.10
CA ASP A 53 2.79 -0.14 -8.16
C ASP A 53 3.46 -1.03 -7.09
N VAL A 54 4.76 -0.85 -6.86
CA VAL A 54 5.55 -1.54 -5.83
C VAL A 54 5.55 -0.78 -4.53
N LEU A 55 5.85 0.52 -4.59
CA LEU A 55 5.96 1.40 -3.43
C LEU A 55 5.57 2.84 -3.74
N ILE A 56 5.37 3.61 -2.68
CA ILE A 56 5.04 5.03 -2.73
C ILE A 56 5.98 5.77 -1.77
N VAL A 57 6.75 6.69 -2.33
CA VAL A 57 7.57 7.67 -1.61
C VAL A 57 6.83 9.00 -1.58
N GLY A 58 6.75 9.68 -0.43
CA GLY A 58 6.10 10.99 -0.36
C GLY A 58 6.32 11.70 0.97
N LEU A 59 5.68 12.85 1.13
CA LEU A 59 5.73 13.62 2.37
C LEU A 59 4.48 13.39 3.23
N ASP A 60 4.68 13.29 4.54
CA ASP A 60 3.59 13.33 5.52
C ASP A 60 3.11 14.78 5.79
N ALA A 61 2.21 14.95 6.74
CA ALA A 61 1.67 16.26 7.11
C ALA A 61 2.69 17.17 7.83
N ALA A 62 3.72 16.60 8.44
CA ALA A 62 4.81 17.33 9.09
C ALA A 62 5.97 17.65 8.13
N GLY A 63 5.91 17.18 6.88
CA GLY A 63 6.99 17.31 5.90
C GLY A 63 8.07 16.22 6.03
N GLY A 64 7.81 15.17 6.81
CA GLY A 64 8.68 13.99 6.91
C GLY A 64 8.58 13.10 5.68
N VAL A 65 9.71 12.53 5.26
CA VAL A 65 9.76 11.55 4.16
C VAL A 65 9.17 10.23 4.64
N THR A 66 8.24 9.68 3.85
CA THR A 66 7.59 8.40 4.11
C THR A 66 7.72 7.49 2.90
N VAL A 67 8.00 6.21 3.17
CA VAL A 67 8.04 5.14 2.16
C VAL A 67 7.07 4.06 2.60
N ARG A 68 6.15 3.68 1.74
CA ARG A 68 5.20 2.58 1.99
C ARG A 68 5.12 1.67 0.76
N ARG A 69 4.83 0.39 0.96
CA ARG A 69 4.42 -0.50 -0.14
C ARG A 69 3.16 0.05 -0.80
N ALA A 70 3.09 0.00 -2.13
CA ALA A 70 1.81 0.15 -2.82
C ALA A 70 1.06 -1.16 -2.58
N GLY A 71 -0.17 -1.07 -2.08
CA GLY A 71 -0.87 -2.23 -1.54
C GLY A 71 -1.27 -3.21 -2.63
N SER A 72 -1.01 -4.51 -2.41
CA SER A 72 -1.97 -5.53 -2.80
C SER A 72 -3.10 -5.52 -1.76
N ALA A 73 -4.34 -5.33 -2.19
CA ALA A 73 -5.50 -5.46 -1.30
C ALA A 73 -5.71 -6.94 -0.94
N SER A 74 -5.11 -7.37 0.18
CA SER A 74 -5.60 -8.36 1.17
C SER A 74 -4.45 -9.17 1.75
N ALA A 75 -3.87 -8.65 2.82
CA ALA A 75 -3.60 -9.49 3.98
C ALA A 75 -4.27 -8.77 5.16
N ALA A 76 -5.48 -9.21 5.49
CA ALA A 76 -6.10 -8.88 6.74
C ALA A 76 -5.18 -9.38 7.87
N ALA A 77 -4.60 -8.45 8.60
CA ALA A 77 -4.19 -8.64 9.98
C ALA A 77 -4.89 -7.51 10.75
N PRO A 78 -5.67 -7.82 11.79
CA PRO A 78 -5.13 -8.52 12.95
C PRO A 78 -6.11 -9.57 13.54
N ASP A 79 -5.76 -10.85 13.50
CA ASP A 79 -6.26 -11.75 14.55
C ASP A 79 -5.28 -11.69 15.73
N ALA A 80 -5.46 -10.65 16.54
CA ALA A 80 -5.05 -10.72 17.93
C ALA A 80 -6.18 -11.42 18.70
N SER A 81 -6.35 -12.74 18.54
CA SER A 81 -7.15 -13.54 19.47
C SER A 81 -6.40 -13.72 20.78
N GLY A 82 -6.33 -12.64 21.54
CA GLY A 82 -6.43 -12.73 22.99
C GLY A 82 -7.90 -12.77 23.34
N THR A 83 -8.53 -13.94 23.34
CA THR A 83 -9.71 -14.16 24.17
C THR A 83 -9.66 -15.55 24.79
N ASP A 84 -9.28 -15.55 26.06
CA ASP A 84 -9.71 -16.51 27.06
C ASP A 84 -11.20 -16.80 26.88
N ARG A 85 -11.55 -18.02 26.42
CA ARG A 85 -12.90 -18.57 26.52
C ARG A 85 -12.83 -20.04 26.89
N VAL A 86 -12.95 -20.25 28.20
CA VAL A 86 -13.68 -21.34 28.87
C VAL A 86 -14.35 -22.36 27.94
N GLY A 87 -14.07 -23.64 28.22
CA GLY A 87 -14.70 -24.77 27.56
C GLY A 87 -16.16 -25.00 27.93
N LEU A 88 -16.85 -25.73 27.04
CA LEU A 88 -18.10 -26.53 27.14
C LEU A 88 -18.43 -26.86 25.66
N ALA A 89 -18.24 -28.07 25.12
CA ALA A 89 -19.04 -29.29 25.28
C ALA A 89 -20.54 -29.09 24.97
N ASP A 90 -20.94 -29.47 23.75
CA ASP A 90 -22.24 -30.03 23.26
C ASP A 90 -22.13 -30.01 21.71
N ASP A 91 -22.13 -31.12 20.95
CA ASP A 91 -23.21 -32.10 20.66
C ASP A 91 -24.41 -31.48 19.89
N ASP A 92 -25.05 -32.29 19.02
CA ASP A 92 -26.08 -31.98 17.99
C ASP A 92 -25.47 -31.51 16.64
N ASP A 93 -25.32 -32.29 15.57
CA ASP A 93 -26.14 -33.37 14.95
C ASP A 93 -27.61 -32.98 14.79
N ASP A 94 -27.95 -32.28 13.70
CA ASP A 94 -29.18 -32.56 12.97
C ASP A 94 -28.99 -32.25 11.48
N ASP A 95 -29.31 -33.28 10.72
CA ASP A 95 -29.33 -33.46 9.28
C ASP A 95 -30.66 -32.89 8.71
N ASP A 96 -30.87 -33.06 7.40
CA ASP A 96 -32.14 -32.94 6.67
C ASP A 96 -32.70 -31.52 6.39
N ASP A 97 -32.56 -30.96 5.19
CA ASP A 97 -33.10 -31.34 3.87
C ASP A 97 -34.41 -30.58 3.52
N ASP A 98 -34.30 -29.82 2.43
CA ASP A 98 -35.32 -29.60 1.40
C ASP A 98 -36.80 -29.32 1.77
N ASP A 99 -37.11 -28.03 2.01
CA ASP A 99 -38.48 -27.49 1.93
C ASP A 99 -38.56 -26.23 1.02
N TRP A 100 -37.87 -26.27 -0.14
CA TRP A 100 -37.80 -25.14 -1.10
C TRP A 100 -38.61 -25.33 -2.40
N LEU A 101 -39.54 -26.29 -2.46
CA LEU A 101 -40.43 -26.47 -3.61
C LEU A 101 -41.91 -26.51 -3.20
N SER A 102 -42.53 -25.32 -3.16
CA SER A 102 -43.97 -25.11 -3.35
C SER A 102 -44.23 -23.74 -3.98
#